data_AF-A0A2K1QVJ4-F1
#
_entry.id   AF-A0A2K1QVJ4-F1
#
_cell.length_a   1.000
_cell.length_b   1.000
_cell.length_c   1.000
_cell.angle_alpha   90.00
_cell.angle_beta   90.00
_cell.angle_gamma   90.00
#
_symmetry.space_group_name_H-M   'P 1'
#
loop_
_entity.id
_entity.type
_entity.pdbx_description
1 polymer ?
#
loop_
_entity_poly.entity_id
_entity_poly.type
_entity_poly.pdbx_seq_one_letter_code
_entity_poly.pdbx_strand_id
1 'polypeptide(L)'
;MADGLNQIRAMRVAEIMQDFRNAQTYMAGIRLQVPRQDANLEGYLVLRQCLSEAQQLTNQPYTATSSNPRGDAEREKAQLRQIIMDASLRRFKAQKLFMRVVACQRWIAARNALLKGGIARAEHTRALAQITHAFRTEMGTITDARVEHTLRAADTAQGKWLAEDPSLTIMLQMLRPGTR
;
A
#
# COMPACT_ATOMS: atom_id res chain seq x y z
N MET A 1 7.10 31.61 -14.22
CA MET A 1 8.15 31.12 -15.13
C MET A 1 8.56 29.74 -14.66
N ALA A 2 8.59 28.76 -15.57
CA ALA A 2 8.86 27.38 -15.19
C ALA A 2 10.25 27.31 -14.55
N ASP A 3 10.31 26.73 -13.36
CA ASP A 3 11.48 26.71 -12.47
C ASP A 3 12.59 25.74 -12.94
N GLY A 4 12.48 25.19 -14.15
CA GLY A 4 13.44 24.23 -14.70
C GLY A 4 13.37 22.83 -14.07
N LEU A 5 12.48 22.57 -13.11
CA LEU A 5 12.43 21.32 -12.35
C LEU A 5 11.53 20.24 -12.97
N ASN A 6 10.97 20.45 -14.17
CA ASN A 6 10.03 19.50 -14.80
C ASN A 6 10.65 18.11 -15.02
N GLN A 7 11.93 18.03 -15.38
CA GLN A 7 12.64 16.75 -15.51
C GLN A 7 12.74 16.01 -14.17
N ILE A 8 13.02 16.74 -13.08
CA ILE A 8 13.10 16.17 -11.73
C ILE A 8 11.71 15.70 -11.27
N ARG A 9 10.64 16.46 -11.57
CA ARG A 9 9.26 16.04 -11.32
C ARG A 9 8.89 14.77 -12.09
N ALA A 10 9.24 14.70 -13.37
CA ALA A 10 8.99 13.52 -14.20
C ALA A 10 9.72 12.27 -13.65
N MET A 11 10.97 12.45 -13.21
CA MET A 11 11.72 11.39 -12.53
C MET A 11 11.02 10.96 -11.23
N ARG A 12 10.56 11.93 -10.42
CA ARG A 12 9.82 11.63 -9.18
C ARG A 12 8.53 10.86 -9.43
N VAL A 13 7.77 11.22 -10.47
CA VAL A 13 6.61 10.44 -10.92
C VAL A 13 7.01 9.01 -11.24
N ALA A 14 8.09 8.80 -12.01
CA ALA A 14 8.54 7.47 -12.38
C ALA A 14 8.92 6.61 -11.15
N GLU A 15 9.59 7.20 -10.16
CA GLU A 15 9.94 6.53 -8.90
C GLU A 15 8.69 6.09 -8.11
N ILE A 16 7.74 7.00 -7.89
CA ILE A 16 6.50 6.70 -7.14
C ILE A 16 5.71 5.60 -7.85
N MET A 17 5.60 5.69 -9.16
CA MET A 17 4.90 4.72 -10.00
C MET A 17 5.59 3.36 -10.00
N GLN A 18 6.92 3.33 -9.95
CA GLN A 18 7.66 2.07 -9.83
C GLN A 18 7.40 1.39 -8.49
N ASP A 19 7.43 2.14 -7.39
CA ASP A 19 7.14 1.60 -6.06
C ASP A 19 5.71 1.07 -5.96
N PHE A 20 4.75 1.78 -6.54
CA PHE A 20 3.37 1.31 -6.66
C PHE A 20 3.28 0.00 -7.44
N ARG A 21 3.92 -0.09 -8.62
CA ARG A 21 3.95 -1.32 -9.41
C ARG A 21 4.60 -2.48 -8.66
N ASN A 22 5.70 -2.25 -7.96
CA ASN A 22 6.36 -3.29 -7.16
C ASN A 22 5.41 -3.88 -6.10
N ALA A 23 4.66 -3.03 -5.39
CA ALA A 23 3.67 -3.47 -4.41
C ALA A 23 2.52 -4.26 -5.08
N GLN A 24 2.03 -3.80 -6.24
CA GLN A 24 1.00 -4.51 -7.00
C GLN A 24 1.48 -5.88 -7.48
N THR A 25 2.66 -5.96 -8.08
CA THR A 25 3.25 -7.22 -8.55
C THR A 25 3.42 -8.21 -7.41
N TYR A 26 3.90 -7.75 -6.25
CA TYR A 26 3.99 -8.59 -5.07
C TYR A 26 2.62 -9.14 -4.65
N MET A 27 1.62 -8.28 -4.47
CA MET A 27 0.29 -8.70 -4.02
C MET A 27 -0.42 -9.61 -5.04
N ALA A 28 -0.29 -9.32 -6.33
CA ALA A 28 -0.84 -10.15 -7.40
C ALA A 28 -0.20 -11.55 -7.49
N GLY A 29 1.07 -11.68 -7.06
CA GLY A 29 1.76 -12.97 -6.99
C GLY A 29 1.30 -13.90 -5.86
N ILE A 30 0.48 -13.40 -4.92
CA ILE A 30 0.07 -14.18 -3.74
C ILE A 30 -0.96 -15.23 -4.14
N ARG A 31 -0.57 -16.50 -3.96
CA ARG A 31 -1.46 -17.65 -4.14
C ARG A 31 -2.05 -18.05 -2.80
N LEU A 32 -3.29 -17.62 -2.57
CA LEU A 32 -3.99 -17.92 -1.33
C LEU A 32 -4.57 -19.36 -1.35
N GLN A 33 -3.99 -20.24 -0.55
CA GLN A 33 -4.56 -21.57 -0.28
C GLN A 33 -5.17 -21.58 1.12
N VAL A 34 -6.50 -21.57 1.21
CA VAL A 34 -7.22 -21.62 2.49
C VAL A 34 -7.91 -22.98 2.63
N PRO A 35 -7.56 -23.79 3.63
CA PRO A 35 -8.34 -24.97 3.98
C PRO A 35 -9.79 -24.57 4.29
N ARG A 36 -10.77 -25.35 3.83
CA ARG A 36 -12.20 -25.02 4.01
C ARG A 36 -12.55 -24.78 5.49
N GLN A 37 -12.00 -25.57 6.40
CA GLN A 37 -12.23 -25.41 7.84
C GLN A 37 -11.72 -24.09 8.42
N ASP A 38 -10.75 -23.45 7.75
CA ASP A 38 -10.07 -22.24 8.22
C ASP A 38 -10.57 -20.97 7.51
N ALA A 39 -11.53 -21.12 6.58
CA ALA A 39 -12.01 -20.04 5.73
C ALA A 39 -12.57 -18.84 6.50
N ASN A 40 -13.07 -19.06 7.72
CA ASN A 40 -13.67 -18.00 8.55
C ASN A 40 -12.70 -17.43 9.59
N LEU A 41 -11.43 -17.85 9.59
CA LEU A 41 -10.45 -17.27 10.50
C LEU A 41 -10.08 -15.85 10.06
N GLU A 42 -9.92 -14.98 11.05
CA GLU A 42 -9.69 -13.55 10.89
C GLU A 42 -8.54 -13.24 9.91
N GLY A 43 -7.38 -13.87 10.06
CA GLY A 43 -6.24 -13.61 9.18
C GLY A 43 -6.51 -13.92 7.70
N TYR A 44 -7.29 -14.96 7.40
CA TYR A 44 -7.69 -15.30 6.02
C TYR A 44 -8.78 -14.38 5.47
N LEU A 45 -9.70 -13.90 6.32
CA LEU A 45 -10.68 -12.88 5.95
C LEU A 45 -9.99 -11.56 5.60
N VAL A 46 -9.10 -11.07 6.47
CA VAL A 46 -8.34 -9.84 6.26
C VAL A 46 -7.47 -9.93 5.02
N LEU A 47 -6.79 -11.06 4.79
CA LEU A 47 -5.95 -11.25 3.60
C LEU A 47 -6.77 -11.16 2.30
N ARG A 48 -7.91 -11.86 2.22
CA ARG A 48 -8.79 -11.78 1.04
C ARG A 48 -9.30 -10.37 0.80
N GLN A 49 -9.70 -9.67 1.86
CA GLN A 49 -10.12 -8.29 1.77
C GLN A 49 -8.99 -7.41 1.21
N CYS A 50 -7.78 -7.53 1.74
CA CYS A 50 -6.64 -6.73 1.27
C CYS A 50 -6.30 -7.00 -0.20
N LEU A 51 -6.35 -8.26 -0.65
CA LEU A 51 -6.10 -8.62 -2.05
C LEU A 51 -7.20 -8.09 -2.99
N SER A 52 -8.47 -8.15 -2.56
CA SER A 52 -9.59 -7.55 -3.29
C SER A 52 -9.43 -6.04 -3.42
N GLU A 53 -9.13 -5.35 -2.32
CA GLU A 53 -8.87 -3.90 -2.31
C GLU A 53 -7.65 -3.53 -3.18
N ALA A 54 -6.59 -4.34 -3.20
CA ALA A 54 -5.43 -4.13 -4.06
C ALA A 54 -5.78 -4.27 -5.55
N GLN A 55 -6.63 -5.25 -5.90
CA GLN A 55 -7.13 -5.41 -7.26
C GLN A 55 -8.02 -4.22 -7.68
N GLN A 56 -8.91 -3.76 -6.80
CA GLN A 56 -9.74 -2.58 -7.06
C GLN A 56 -8.89 -1.33 -7.27
N LEU A 57 -7.85 -1.12 -6.45
CA LEU A 57 -6.91 -0.02 -6.59
C LEU A 57 -6.18 -0.04 -7.94
N THR A 58 -5.87 -1.24 -8.44
CA THR A 58 -5.24 -1.42 -9.76
C THR A 58 -6.17 -1.01 -10.89
N ASN A 59 -7.45 -1.33 -10.77
CA ASN A 59 -8.46 -1.02 -11.79
C ASN A 59 -8.94 0.45 -11.75
N GLN A 60 -8.56 1.22 -10.72
CA GLN A 60 -8.99 2.60 -10.58
C GLN A 60 -8.29 3.50 -11.62
N PRO A 61 -9.02 4.29 -12.44
CA PRO A 61 -8.43 5.17 -13.44
C PRO A 61 -7.69 6.35 -12.78
N TYR A 62 -6.59 6.80 -13.40
CA TYR A 62 -5.85 8.00 -12.94
C TYR A 62 -6.76 9.23 -13.02
N THR A 63 -6.64 10.10 -12.03
CA THR A 63 -7.44 11.32 -11.91
C THR A 63 -6.85 12.45 -12.74
N ALA A 64 -5.53 12.44 -12.95
CA ALA A 64 -4.86 13.43 -13.78
C ALA A 64 -5.41 13.38 -15.22
N THR A 65 -5.90 14.52 -15.70
CA THR A 65 -6.50 14.64 -17.03
C THR A 65 -5.43 14.66 -18.11
N SER A 66 -5.75 14.02 -19.25
CA SER A 66 -4.89 13.85 -20.42
C SER A 66 -4.82 15.11 -21.30
N SER A 67 -4.79 16.31 -20.73
CA SER A 67 -4.38 17.48 -21.51
C SER A 67 -2.89 17.34 -21.77
N ASN A 68 -2.44 17.43 -23.02
CA ASN A 68 -1.02 17.37 -23.36
C ASN A 68 -0.51 18.81 -23.51
N PRO A 69 0.09 19.43 -22.48
CA PRO A 69 0.55 20.81 -22.51
C PRO A 69 1.88 20.91 -23.28
N ARG A 70 1.89 20.50 -24.55
CA ARG A 70 3.09 20.63 -25.39
C ARG A 70 3.38 22.12 -25.59
N GLY A 71 4.60 22.52 -25.21
CA GLY A 71 5.14 23.87 -25.44
C GLY A 71 4.87 24.89 -24.32
N ASP A 72 4.15 24.53 -23.26
CA ASP A 72 3.93 25.40 -22.10
C ASP A 72 4.47 24.74 -20.82
N ALA A 73 5.66 25.18 -20.42
CA ALA A 73 6.38 24.61 -19.28
C ALA A 73 5.66 24.83 -17.93
N GLU A 74 4.81 25.85 -17.80
CA GLU A 74 4.00 26.07 -16.60
C GLU A 74 2.82 25.10 -16.52
N ARG A 75 2.15 24.86 -17.65
CA ARG A 75 1.09 23.85 -17.72
C ARG A 75 1.65 22.44 -17.51
N GLU A 76 2.84 22.14 -18.04
CA GLU A 76 3.54 20.89 -17.79
C GLU A 76 3.87 20.73 -16.29
N LYS A 77 4.39 21.78 -15.64
CA LYS A 77 4.64 21.79 -14.20
C LYS A 77 3.36 21.50 -13.40
N ALA A 78 2.25 22.16 -13.73
CA ALA A 78 0.97 21.97 -13.06
C ALA A 78 0.47 20.53 -13.22
N GLN A 79 0.57 19.97 -14.43
CA GLN A 79 0.21 18.59 -14.71
C GLN A 79 1.07 17.60 -13.93
N LEU A 80 2.39 17.77 -13.91
CA LEU A 80 3.30 16.89 -13.18
C LEU A 80 3.01 16.87 -11.68
N ARG A 81 2.70 18.03 -11.08
CA ARG A 81 2.28 18.12 -9.67
C ARG A 81 0.99 17.35 -9.39
N GLN A 82 0.00 17.43 -10.29
CA GLN A 82 -1.23 16.65 -10.17
C GLN A 82 -0.97 15.14 -10.28
N ILE A 83 -0.07 14.73 -11.19
CA ILE A 83 0.32 13.33 -11.33
C ILE A 83 1.07 12.84 -10.07
N ILE A 84 2.00 13.63 -9.53
CA ILE A 84 2.70 13.31 -8.27
C ILE A 84 1.68 13.08 -7.14
N MET A 85 0.66 13.94 -7.03
CA MET A 85 -0.40 13.77 -6.03
C MET A 85 -1.15 12.45 -6.20
N ASP A 86 -1.69 12.16 -7.39
CA ASP A 86 -2.47 10.93 -7.64
C ASP A 86 -1.60 9.66 -7.49
N ALA A 87 -0.37 9.68 -8.00
CA ALA A 87 0.59 8.59 -7.84
C ALA A 87 0.94 8.35 -6.36
N SER A 88 1.14 9.43 -5.57
CA SER A 88 1.43 9.33 -4.14
C SER A 88 0.27 8.71 -3.35
N LEU A 89 -0.97 9.12 -3.66
CA LEU A 89 -2.18 8.54 -3.05
C LEU A 89 -2.30 7.04 -3.31
N ARG A 90 -2.01 6.61 -4.54
CA ARG A 90 -2.03 5.19 -4.94
C ARG A 90 -0.93 4.41 -4.24
N ARG A 91 0.30 4.92 -4.24
CA ARG A 91 1.45 4.32 -3.54
C ARG A 91 1.17 4.19 -2.04
N PHE A 92 0.60 5.21 -1.41
CA PHE A 92 0.22 5.20 0.00
C PHE A 92 -0.80 4.08 0.31
N LYS A 93 -1.88 4.01 -0.46
CA LYS A 93 -2.89 2.94 -0.33
C LYS A 93 -2.27 1.55 -0.53
N ALA A 94 -1.48 1.38 -1.59
CA ALA A 94 -0.83 0.10 -1.90
C ALA A 94 0.14 -0.31 -0.80
N GLN A 95 0.92 0.61 -0.25
CA GLN A 95 1.84 0.33 0.85
C GLN A 95 1.09 -0.11 2.12
N LYS A 96 -0.02 0.55 2.45
CA LYS A 96 -0.85 0.15 3.60
C LYS A 96 -1.39 -1.27 3.42
N LEU A 97 -1.90 -1.60 2.23
CA LEU A 97 -2.36 -2.95 1.90
C LEU A 97 -1.21 -3.96 1.96
N PHE A 98 -0.06 -3.63 1.39
CA PHE A 98 1.14 -4.45 1.43
C PHE A 98 1.54 -4.80 2.88
N MET A 99 1.61 -3.81 3.77
CA MET A 99 1.95 -4.05 5.18
C MET A 99 0.95 -5.00 5.86
N ARG A 100 -0.35 -4.83 5.60
CA ARG A 100 -1.40 -5.73 6.13
C ARG A 100 -1.28 -7.14 5.58
N VAL A 101 -1.03 -7.28 4.28
CA VAL A 101 -0.83 -8.55 3.60
C VAL A 101 0.36 -9.31 4.21
N VAL A 102 1.49 -8.62 4.42
CA VAL A 102 2.68 -9.23 5.04
C VAL A 102 2.40 -9.66 6.48
N ALA A 103 1.64 -8.89 7.26
CA ALA A 103 1.21 -9.30 8.61
C ALA A 103 0.32 -10.56 8.57
N CYS A 104 -0.62 -10.64 7.63
CA CYS A 104 -1.43 -11.84 7.41
C CYS A 104 -0.57 -13.06 7.04
N GLN A 105 0.42 -12.89 6.17
CA GLN A 105 1.32 -13.98 5.80
C GLN A 105 2.15 -14.48 6.99
N ARG A 106 2.64 -13.58 7.86
CA ARG A 106 3.30 -13.95 9.12
C ARG A 106 2.38 -14.75 10.02
N TRP A 107 1.13 -14.33 10.18
CA TRP A 107 0.12 -15.06 10.97
C TRP A 107 -0.15 -16.46 10.40
N ILE A 108 -0.32 -16.59 9.07
CA ILE A 108 -0.50 -17.88 8.39
C ILE A 108 0.72 -18.77 8.60
N ALA A 109 1.93 -18.23 8.41
CA ALA A 109 3.17 -18.98 8.58
C ALA A 109 3.34 -19.49 10.02
N ALA A 110 3.10 -18.63 11.02
CA ALA A 110 3.17 -19.01 12.44
C ALA A 110 2.16 -20.10 12.78
N ARG A 111 0.93 -19.99 12.27
CA ARG A 111 -0.11 -21.00 12.46
C ARG A 111 0.25 -22.33 11.79
N ASN A 112 0.73 -22.30 10.55
CA ASN A 112 1.14 -23.50 9.82
C ASN A 112 2.33 -24.19 10.47
N ALA A 113 3.29 -23.42 11.02
CA ALA A 113 4.42 -23.95 11.78
C ALA A 113 3.97 -24.65 13.07
N LEU A 114 2.99 -24.10 13.79
CA LEU A 114 2.42 -24.72 14.99
C LEU A 114 1.66 -26.01 14.66
N LEU A 115 0.82 -25.98 13.63
CA LEU A 115 -0.06 -27.10 13.29
C LEU A 115 0.63 -28.18 12.47
N LYS A 116 1.76 -27.88 11.80
CA LYS A 116 2.50 -28.80 10.92
C LYS A 116 1.61 -29.49 9.87
N GLY A 117 0.62 -28.76 9.34
CA GLY A 117 -0.37 -29.29 8.38
C GLY A 117 -1.52 -30.08 9.00
N GLY A 118 -1.52 -30.28 10.33
CA GLY A 118 -2.61 -30.90 11.07
C GLY A 118 -3.76 -29.94 11.40
N ILE A 119 -4.77 -30.48 12.09
CA ILE A 119 -5.95 -29.73 12.55
C ILE A 119 -5.66 -29.17 13.95
N ALA A 120 -6.22 -28.00 14.27
CA ALA A 120 -6.17 -27.45 15.62
C ALA A 120 -6.80 -28.41 16.63
N ARG A 121 -6.16 -28.56 17.80
CA ARG A 121 -6.58 -29.43 18.91
C ARG A 121 -6.56 -28.63 20.20
N ALA A 122 -7.17 -29.17 21.26
CA ALA A 122 -7.25 -28.49 22.56
C ALA A 122 -5.87 -28.04 23.08
N GLU A 123 -4.83 -28.85 22.85
CA GLU A 123 -3.42 -28.54 23.19
C GLU A 123 -2.87 -27.29 22.48
N HIS A 124 -3.36 -26.98 21.28
CA HIS A 124 -2.90 -25.84 20.46
C HIS A 124 -3.61 -24.53 20.84
N THR A 125 -4.70 -24.58 21.61
CA THR A 125 -5.60 -23.43 21.84
C THR A 125 -4.86 -22.19 22.36
N ARG A 126 -4.01 -22.35 23.39
CA ARG A 126 -3.28 -21.23 24.00
C ARG A 126 -2.28 -20.61 23.02
N ALA A 127 -1.54 -21.44 22.28
CA ALA A 127 -0.55 -20.96 21.32
C ALA A 127 -1.22 -20.26 20.11
N LEU A 128 -2.33 -20.81 19.60
CA LEU A 128 -3.12 -20.16 18.54
C LEU A 128 -3.71 -18.82 18.98
N ALA A 129 -4.15 -18.71 20.23
CA ALA A 129 -4.63 -17.45 20.81
C ALA A 129 -3.49 -16.41 20.88
N GLN A 130 -2.28 -16.82 21.29
CA GLN A 130 -1.10 -15.94 21.31
C GLN A 130 -0.71 -15.46 19.91
N ILE A 131 -0.70 -16.36 18.90
CA ILE A 131 -0.44 -16.00 17.49
C ILE A 131 -1.46 -14.98 17.00
N THR A 132 -2.74 -15.18 17.32
CA THR A 132 -3.81 -14.25 16.92
C THR A 132 -3.70 -12.91 17.64
N HIS A 133 -3.35 -12.92 18.93
CA HIS A 133 -3.09 -11.69 19.68
C HIS A 133 -1.93 -10.89 19.08
N ALA A 134 -0.80 -11.53 18.80
CA ALA A 134 0.35 -10.90 18.16
C ALA A 134 0.00 -10.29 16.80
N PHE A 135 -0.80 -11.01 15.98
CA PHE A 135 -1.30 -10.48 14.71
C PHE A 135 -2.17 -9.24 14.89
N ARG A 136 -3.10 -9.24 15.86
CA ARG A 136 -3.93 -8.05 16.14
C ARG A 136 -3.11 -6.87 16.63
N THR A 137 -2.13 -7.11 17.51
CA THR A 137 -1.19 -6.07 17.95
C THR A 137 -0.45 -5.49 16.75
N GLU A 138 0.12 -6.34 15.89
CA GLU A 138 0.82 -5.92 14.69
C GLU A 138 -0.08 -5.10 13.76
N MET A 139 -1.29 -5.59 13.45
CA MET A 139 -2.27 -4.89 12.64
C MET A 139 -2.63 -3.51 13.22
N GLY A 140 -2.79 -3.41 14.55
CA GLY A 140 -3.03 -2.15 15.24
C GLY A 140 -1.89 -1.14 15.10
N THR A 141 -0.66 -1.61 14.86
CA THR A 141 0.48 -0.72 14.61
C THR A 141 0.57 -0.19 13.18
N ILE A 142 -0.22 -0.72 12.23
CA ILE A 142 -0.25 -0.29 10.82
C ILE A 142 -1.18 0.94 10.70
N THR A 143 -0.70 2.07 11.22
CA THR A 143 -1.40 3.36 11.16
C THR A 143 -1.01 4.14 9.91
N ASP A 144 -1.84 5.12 9.51
CA ASP A 144 -1.55 5.99 8.37
C ASP A 144 -0.23 6.77 8.56
N ALA A 145 0.05 7.21 9.78
CA ALA A 145 1.32 7.85 10.15
C ALA A 145 2.51 6.91 9.97
N ARG A 146 2.39 5.63 10.36
CA ARG A 146 3.46 4.65 10.17
C ARG A 146 3.71 4.36 8.70
N VAL A 147 2.66 4.26 7.90
CA VAL A 147 2.77 4.02 6.45
C VAL A 147 3.51 5.18 5.78
N GLU A 148 3.11 6.42 6.05
CA GLU A 148 3.76 7.60 5.48
C GLU A 148 5.22 7.71 5.94
N HIS A 149 5.48 7.52 7.23
CA HIS A 149 6.84 7.52 7.76
C HIS A 149 7.72 6.47 7.09
N THR A 150 7.20 5.26 6.86
CA THR A 150 7.94 4.18 6.18
C THR A 150 8.32 4.56 4.75
N LEU A 151 7.38 5.14 4.00
CA LEU A 151 7.63 5.60 2.63
C LEU A 151 8.63 6.75 2.58
N ARG A 152 8.44 7.75 3.45
CA ARG A 152 9.30 8.94 3.53
C ARG A 152 10.72 8.55 3.94
N ALA A 153 10.87 7.69 4.95
CA ALA A 153 12.18 7.22 5.40
C ALA A 153 12.92 6.47 4.29
N ALA A 154 12.23 5.59 3.55
CA ALA A 154 12.81 4.86 2.43
C ALA A 154 13.27 5.80 1.29
N ASP A 155 12.46 6.81 0.96
CA ASP A 155 12.80 7.76 -0.09
C ASP A 155 13.96 8.69 0.31
N THR A 156 13.97 9.16 1.55
CA THR A 156 15.07 9.96 2.11
C THR A 156 16.38 9.17 2.13
N ALA A 157 16.33 7.90 2.55
CA ALA A 157 17.50 7.03 2.56
C ALA A 157 18.07 6.79 1.15
N GLN A 158 17.24 6.89 0.11
CA GLN A 158 17.65 6.78 -1.30
C GLN A 158 18.02 8.13 -1.93
N GLY A 159 17.98 9.25 -1.17
CA GLY A 159 18.31 10.58 -1.68
C GLY A 159 17.34 11.11 -2.74
N LYS A 160 16.09 10.61 -2.77
CA LYS A 160 15.09 11.04 -3.75
C LYS A 160 14.63 12.47 -3.50
N TRP A 161 14.14 13.13 -4.56
CA TRP A 161 13.61 14.49 -4.47
C TRP A 161 12.15 14.48 -3.97
N LEU A 162 11.90 15.06 -2.78
CA LEU A 162 10.61 14.99 -2.08
C LEU A 162 9.90 16.34 -1.91
N ALA A 163 10.45 17.41 -2.50
CA ALA A 163 10.00 18.78 -2.21
C ALA A 163 8.52 19.04 -2.56
N GLU A 164 7.95 18.27 -3.49
CA GLU A 164 6.57 18.40 -3.95
C GLU A 164 5.70 17.20 -3.63
N ASP A 165 6.21 16.26 -2.84
CA ASP A 165 5.41 15.14 -2.37
C ASP A 165 4.33 15.64 -1.40
N PRO A 166 3.09 15.12 -1.48
CA PRO A 166 2.06 15.51 -0.55
C PRO A 166 2.40 15.11 0.89
N SER A 167 1.92 15.93 1.83
CA SER A 167 1.94 15.57 3.25
C SER A 167 0.85 14.55 3.56
N LEU A 168 1.00 13.83 4.69
CA LEU A 168 -0.03 12.90 5.15
C LEU A 168 -1.40 13.56 5.28
N THR A 169 -1.47 14.78 5.82
CA THR A 169 -2.71 15.52 5.98
C THR A 169 -3.42 15.75 4.65
N ILE A 170 -2.68 16.18 3.62
CA ILE A 170 -3.23 16.39 2.28
C ILE A 170 -3.71 15.06 1.69
N MET A 171 -2.91 14.00 1.83
CA MET A 171 -3.32 12.68 1.36
C MET A 171 -4.62 12.22 2.00
N LEU A 172 -4.73 12.31 3.33
CA LEU A 172 -5.94 11.90 4.05
C LEU A 172 -7.17 12.74 3.69
N GLN A 173 -7.01 14.04 3.44
CA GLN A 173 -8.10 14.90 2.96
C GLN A 173 -8.63 14.43 1.60
N MET A 174 -7.73 14.13 0.66
CA MET A 174 -8.08 13.65 -0.69
C MET A 174 -8.71 12.24 -0.69
N LEU A 175 -8.48 11.46 0.36
CA LEU A 175 -9.04 10.11 0.53
C LEU A 175 -10.41 10.07 1.21
N ARG A 176 -10.87 11.18 1.80
CA ARG A 176 -12.20 11.22 2.41
C ARG A 176 -13.28 11.07 1.33
N PRO A 177 -14.30 10.23 1.56
CA PRO A 177 -15.46 10.18 0.69
C PRO A 177 -16.19 11.54 0.75
N GLY A 178 -16.24 12.30 -0.36
CA GLY A 178 -17.00 13.55 -0.45
C GLY A 178 -16.34 14.76 -1.13
N THR A 179 -15.09 14.67 -1.60
CA THR A 179 -14.41 15.78 -2.32
C THR A 179 -14.25 15.54 -3.83
N ARG A 180 -15.29 15.00 -4.47
CA ARG A 180 -15.46 15.06 -5.93
C ARG A 180 -16.91 15.39 -6.26
#